data_AF-A0A5B7E7U2-F1
#
_entry.id   AF-A0A5B7E7U2-F1
#
_cell.length_a   1.000
_cell.length_b   1.000
_cell.length_c   1.000
_cell.angle_alpha   90.00
_cell.angle_beta   90.00
_cell.angle_gamma   90.00
#
_symmetry.space_group_name_H-M   'P 1'
#
loop_
_entity.id
_entity.type
_entity.pdbx_description
1 polymer ?
#
loop_
_entity_poly.entity_id
_entity_poly.type
_entity_poly.pdbx_seq_one_letter_code
_entity_poly.pdbx_strand_id
1 'polypeptide(L)'
;MKVESKALRRINSPPLTDCLQSLSHRRNVTSLSIFLRYFQANCSIDLANCIPPLFLRPRCTKLSSSFHPYSAQPSNTRVNQYSQSFIPFPDKLWISLPASVFPSSYDLTSFKREVSGHLSQAFD
;
A
#
# COMPACT_ATOMS: atom_id res chain seq x y z
N MET A 1 9.46 -15.12 -3.91
CA MET A 1 10.71 -14.32 -3.71
C MET A 1 11.87 -15.25 -3.30
N LYS A 2 13.15 -15.00 -3.66
CA LYS A 2 14.26 -15.94 -3.37
C LYS A 2 14.35 -16.39 -1.90
N VAL A 3 14.13 -15.47 -0.95
CA VAL A 3 14.15 -15.75 0.49
C VAL A 3 12.99 -16.65 0.93
N GLU A 4 11.79 -16.38 0.43
CA GLU A 4 10.59 -17.16 0.68
C GLU A 4 10.71 -18.57 0.12
N SER A 5 11.16 -18.72 -1.13
CA SER A 5 11.41 -20.03 -1.73
C SER A 5 12.49 -20.84 -1.00
N LYS A 6 13.40 -20.18 -0.27
CA LYS A 6 14.39 -20.86 0.59
C LYS A 6 13.78 -21.30 1.92
N ALA A 7 12.88 -20.50 2.49
CA ALA A 7 12.15 -20.84 3.71
C ALA A 7 11.18 -22.00 3.49
N LEU A 8 10.41 -21.98 2.39
CA LEU A 8 9.49 -23.06 2.00
C LEU A 8 10.22 -24.40 1.85
N ARG A 9 11.38 -24.38 1.17
CA ARG A 9 12.28 -25.55 1.03
C ARG A 9 12.94 -26.03 2.32
N ARG A 10 12.96 -25.22 3.38
CA ARG A 10 13.46 -25.66 4.69
C ARG A 10 12.37 -26.34 5.51
N ILE A 11 11.13 -25.88 5.38
CA ILE A 11 9.97 -26.40 6.10
C ILE A 11 9.52 -27.74 5.50
N ASN A 12 9.54 -27.88 4.17
CA ASN A 12 9.22 -29.13 3.45
C ASN A 12 7.88 -29.77 3.81
N SER A 13 6.86 -28.97 4.14
CA SER A 13 5.52 -29.45 4.46
C SER A 13 4.45 -28.62 3.73
N PRO A 14 3.99 -29.06 2.54
CA PRO A 14 2.95 -28.39 1.76
C PRO A 14 1.73 -27.92 2.56
N PRO A 15 1.10 -28.75 3.42
CA PRO A 15 -0.10 -28.33 4.16
C PRO A 15 0.12 -27.16 5.12
N LEU A 16 1.36 -26.95 5.60
CA LEU A 16 1.70 -25.80 6.46
C LEU A 16 2.13 -24.58 5.64
N THR A 17 2.59 -24.77 4.40
CA THR A 17 3.11 -23.69 3.59
C THR A 17 2.08 -23.08 2.66
N ASP A 18 1.11 -23.87 2.20
CA ASP A 18 0.13 -23.44 1.20
C ASP A 18 -0.90 -22.47 1.77
N CYS A 19 -1.10 -22.48 3.09
CA CYS A 19 -1.95 -21.52 3.80
C CYS A 19 -1.25 -20.18 4.10
N LEU A 20 0.05 -20.06 3.82
CA LEU A 20 0.81 -18.85 4.12
C LEU A 20 0.67 -17.83 3.00
N GLN A 21 0.27 -16.60 3.37
CA GLN A 21 0.31 -15.48 2.45
C GLN A 21 1.74 -15.22 1.95
N SER A 22 1.84 -14.92 0.66
CA SER A 22 3.13 -14.63 0.03
C SER A 22 3.86 -13.49 0.74
N LEU A 23 5.18 -13.52 0.72
CA LEU A 23 6.00 -12.49 1.34
C LEU A 23 5.84 -11.14 0.62
N SER A 24 5.51 -11.15 -0.67
CA SER A 24 5.13 -9.94 -1.42
C SER A 24 3.85 -9.32 -0.85
N HIS A 25 2.82 -10.15 -0.66
CA HIS A 25 1.53 -9.72 -0.09
C HIS A 25 1.71 -9.07 1.27
N ARG A 26 2.43 -9.73 2.19
CA ARG A 26 2.70 -9.21 3.54
C ARG A 26 3.46 -7.89 3.51
N ARG A 27 4.43 -7.73 2.59
CA ARG A 27 5.16 -6.47 2.41
C ARG A 27 4.23 -5.35 1.91
N ASN A 28 3.37 -5.63 0.94
CA ASN A 28 2.43 -4.63 0.41
C ASN A 28 1.45 -4.13 1.48
N VAL A 29 0.82 -5.06 2.22
CA VAL A 29 -0.09 -4.71 3.34
C VAL A 29 0.63 -3.87 4.39
N THR A 30 1.87 -4.22 4.73
CA THR A 30 2.68 -3.48 5.71
C THR A 30 3.04 -2.09 5.21
N SER A 31 3.50 -1.95 3.97
CA SER A 31 3.85 -0.65 3.37
C SER A 31 2.64 0.28 3.33
N LEU A 32 1.48 -0.20 2.90
CA LEU A 32 0.22 0.56 2.88
C LEU A 32 -0.23 0.96 4.29
N SER A 33 -0.08 0.07 5.27
CA SER A 33 -0.42 0.34 6.68
C SER A 33 0.44 1.45 7.28
N ILE A 34 1.73 1.45 6.96
CA ILE A 34 2.64 2.50 7.38
C ILE A 34 2.29 3.80 6.64
N PHE A 35 1.96 3.73 5.36
CA PHE A 35 1.52 4.88 4.57
C PHE A 35 0.24 5.53 5.14
N LEU A 36 -0.74 4.75 5.59
CA LEU A 36 -1.93 5.27 6.27
C LEU A 36 -1.58 6.01 7.58
N ARG A 37 -0.67 5.44 8.38
CA ARG A 37 -0.20 6.09 9.62
C ARG A 37 0.43 7.45 9.37
N TYR A 38 1.25 7.50 8.32
CA TYR A 38 1.91 8.69 7.83
C TYR A 38 0.93 9.74 7.33
N PHE A 39 0.00 9.31 6.48
CA PHE A 39 -1.03 10.17 5.91
C PHE A 39 -1.91 10.85 6.95
N GLN A 40 -2.20 10.17 8.07
CA GLN A 40 -3.03 10.71 9.14
C GLN A 40 -2.24 11.39 10.27
N ALA A 41 -0.97 11.74 10.00
CA ALA A 41 -0.10 12.50 10.91
C ALA A 41 0.15 11.86 12.29
N ASN A 42 -0.04 10.55 12.45
CA ASN A 42 0.33 9.80 13.66
C ASN A 42 1.85 9.51 13.71
N CYS A 43 2.66 10.44 13.21
CA CYS A 43 4.11 10.30 13.07
C CYS A 43 4.82 11.57 13.56
N SER A 44 6.14 11.49 13.80
CA SER A 44 6.94 12.68 14.10
C SER A 44 6.77 13.73 12.99
N ILE A 45 6.83 15.00 13.35
CA ILE A 45 6.78 16.14 12.43
C ILE A 45 7.81 16.01 11.30
N ASP A 46 9.00 15.47 11.59
CA ASP A 46 10.06 15.29 10.60
C ASP A 46 9.68 14.27 9.52
N LEU A 47 8.98 13.21 9.92
CA LEU A 47 8.47 12.18 9.02
C LEU A 47 7.23 12.67 8.27
N ALA A 48 6.39 13.48 8.92
CA ALA A 48 5.25 14.13 8.29
C ALA A 48 5.71 14.96 7.06
N ASN A 49 6.82 15.68 7.20
CA ASN A 49 7.40 16.51 6.14
C ASN A 49 7.97 15.70 4.95
N CYS A 50 8.24 14.40 5.12
CA CYS A 50 8.72 13.54 4.04
C CYS A 50 7.60 12.96 3.17
N ILE A 51 6.34 13.03 3.61
CA ILE A 51 5.20 12.46 2.89
C ILE A 51 4.69 13.49 1.90
N PRO A 52 4.47 13.11 0.63
CA PRO A 52 3.88 14.03 -0.33
C PRO A 52 2.50 14.47 0.15
N PRO A 53 2.16 15.77 0.03
CA PRO A 53 0.88 16.28 0.44
C PRO A 53 -0.26 15.57 -0.30
N LEU A 54 -1.42 15.59 0.35
CA LEU A 54 -2.69 15.19 -0.22
C LEU A 54 -2.90 15.81 -1.60
N PHE A 55 -3.34 15.00 -2.56
CA PHE A 55 -3.51 15.47 -3.92
C PHE A 55 -4.78 16.30 -4.06
N LEU A 56 -4.64 17.61 -3.96
CA LEU A 56 -5.70 18.55 -4.28
C LEU A 56 -5.60 18.91 -5.77
N ARG A 57 -6.41 18.27 -6.62
CA ARG A 57 -6.45 18.68 -8.03
C ARG A 57 -7.22 19.99 -8.19
N PRO A 58 -6.63 21.03 -8.80
CA PRO A 58 -7.33 22.28 -9.09
C PRO A 58 -8.33 22.16 -10.26
N ARG A 59 -8.33 21.04 -11.01
CA ARG A 59 -9.20 20.87 -12.18
C ARG A 59 -9.77 19.45 -12.26
N CYS A 60 -11.08 19.34 -12.34
CA CYS A 60 -11.80 18.08 -12.52
C CYS A 60 -11.74 17.66 -14.00
N THR A 61 -11.04 16.56 -14.29
CA THR A 61 -11.02 15.91 -15.62
C THR A 61 -11.73 14.56 -15.54
N LYS A 62 -12.04 13.90 -16.67
CA LYS A 62 -12.69 12.57 -16.64
C LYS A 62 -11.93 11.52 -15.82
N LEU A 63 -10.59 11.61 -15.82
CA LEU A 63 -9.73 10.77 -14.97
C LEU A 63 -9.77 11.17 -13.50
N SER A 64 -10.21 12.38 -13.15
CA SER A 64 -10.35 12.84 -11.76
C SER A 64 -11.45 12.11 -11.01
N SER A 65 -12.52 11.70 -11.69
CA SER A 65 -13.66 11.01 -11.07
C SER A 65 -13.34 9.58 -10.63
N SER A 66 -12.22 9.01 -11.06
CA SER A 66 -11.78 7.66 -10.67
C SER A 66 -10.84 7.65 -9.46
N PHE A 67 -10.44 8.81 -8.93
CA PHE A 67 -9.57 8.88 -7.74
C PHE A 67 -10.39 8.86 -6.46
N HIS A 68 -9.90 8.14 -5.45
CA HIS A 68 -10.53 8.11 -4.13
C HIS A 68 -10.12 9.34 -3.29
N PRO A 69 -10.91 9.75 -2.30
CA PRO A 69 -10.66 10.95 -1.48
C PRO A 69 -9.30 10.99 -0.76
N TYR A 70 -8.64 9.83 -0.62
CA TYR A 70 -7.36 9.69 0.05
C TYR A 70 -6.16 9.67 -0.91
N SER A 71 -6.34 9.90 -2.21
CA SER A 71 -5.24 9.81 -3.18
C SER A 71 -4.13 10.83 -2.88
N ALA A 72 -2.89 10.34 -2.78
CA ALA A 72 -1.69 11.16 -2.62
C ALA A 72 -1.18 11.66 -3.98
N GLN A 73 -0.39 12.73 -3.99
CA GLN A 73 0.15 13.27 -5.24
C GLN A 73 1.17 12.27 -5.81
N PRO A 74 0.91 11.67 -7.00
CA PRO A 74 1.80 10.66 -7.53
C PRO A 74 3.18 11.27 -7.79
N SER A 75 4.20 10.69 -7.20
CA SER A 75 5.59 11.03 -7.50
C SER A 75 5.90 10.71 -8.97
N ASN A 76 6.55 11.62 -9.70
CA ASN A 76 6.84 11.40 -11.13
C ASN A 76 7.87 10.28 -11.31
N THR A 77 7.39 9.04 -11.51
CA THR A 77 8.27 7.87 -11.56
C THR A 77 9.09 7.75 -12.85
N ARG A 78 8.88 8.61 -13.87
CA ARG A 78 9.71 8.61 -15.09
C ARG A 78 11.12 9.17 -14.86
N VAL A 79 11.30 9.98 -13.81
CA VAL A 79 12.59 10.64 -13.49
C VAL A 79 13.15 10.14 -12.16
N ASN A 80 12.39 9.32 -11.42
CA ASN A 80 12.71 8.96 -10.06
C ASN A 80 13.44 7.61 -10.00
N GLN A 81 14.77 7.65 -9.91
CA GLN A 81 15.64 6.50 -9.62
C GLN A 81 15.19 5.71 -8.38
N TYR A 82 14.43 6.36 -7.49
CA TYR A 82 13.93 5.80 -6.24
C TYR A 82 12.51 5.23 -6.35
N SER A 83 12.00 4.88 -7.54
CA SER A 83 10.62 4.37 -7.70
C SER A 83 10.25 3.14 -6.85
N GLN A 84 11.25 2.38 -6.39
CA GLN A 84 11.08 1.25 -5.47
C GLN A 84 11.31 1.61 -3.98
N SER A 85 11.64 2.87 -3.68
CA SER A 85 11.81 3.35 -2.31
C SER A 85 10.47 3.42 -1.58
N PHE A 86 10.57 3.49 -0.25
CA PHE A 86 9.44 3.36 0.66
C PHE A 86 8.30 4.35 0.41
N ILE A 87 8.56 5.56 -0.07
CA ILE A 87 7.52 6.57 -0.36
C ILE A 87 6.84 6.31 -1.73
N PRO A 88 7.56 6.24 -2.87
CA PRO A 88 6.94 6.08 -4.19
C PRO A 88 6.39 4.66 -4.48
N PHE A 89 6.88 3.63 -3.80
CA PHE A 89 6.41 2.25 -3.99
C PHE A 89 4.93 2.05 -3.56
N PRO A 90 4.54 2.37 -2.31
CA PRO A 90 3.16 2.24 -1.88
C PRO A 90 2.25 3.28 -2.53
N ASP A 91 2.76 4.43 -2.99
CA ASP A 91 1.98 5.49 -3.63
C ASP A 91 1.15 4.97 -4.82
N LYS A 92 1.76 4.16 -5.70
CA LYS A 92 1.03 3.52 -6.82
C LYS A 92 -0.04 2.55 -6.35
N LEU A 93 0.29 1.70 -5.38
CA LEU A 93 -0.65 0.73 -4.83
C LEU A 93 -1.81 1.45 -4.12
N TRP A 94 -1.49 2.48 -3.35
CA TRP A 94 -2.44 3.31 -2.62
C TRP A 94 -3.46 3.95 -3.56
N ILE A 95 -3.01 4.52 -4.67
CA ILE A 95 -3.91 5.12 -5.69
C ILE A 95 -4.81 4.07 -6.36
N SER A 96 -4.34 2.82 -6.51
CA SER A 96 -5.15 1.75 -7.11
C SER A 96 -6.21 1.15 -6.19
N LEU A 97 -6.17 1.47 -4.89
CA LEU A 97 -7.13 0.94 -3.92
C LEU A 97 -8.53 1.56 -4.10
N PRO A 98 -9.61 0.76 -4.00
CA PRO A 98 -10.96 1.31 -4.02
C PRO A 98 -11.24 2.17 -2.79
N ALA A 99 -12.19 3.10 -2.86
CA ALA A 99 -12.52 3.94 -1.70
C ALA A 99 -13.01 3.12 -0.49
N SER A 100 -13.59 1.94 -0.72
CA SER A 100 -14.16 1.05 0.30
C SER A 100 -13.15 0.42 1.26
N VAL A 101 -11.87 0.32 0.89
CA VAL A 101 -10.81 -0.20 1.79
C VAL A 101 -10.42 0.84 2.84
N PHE A 102 -10.74 2.12 2.63
CA PHE A 102 -10.39 3.18 3.56
C PHE A 102 -11.48 3.34 4.63
N PRO A 103 -11.15 3.21 5.92
CA PRO A 103 -12.12 3.37 6.99
C PRO A 103 -12.53 4.84 7.15
N SER A 104 -13.78 5.09 7.53
CA SER A 104 -14.32 6.44 7.78
C SER A 104 -13.64 7.17 8.94
N SER A 105 -13.08 6.41 9.89
CA SER A 105 -12.25 6.87 11.00
C SER A 105 -10.92 6.12 10.99
N TYR A 106 -9.88 6.65 11.64
CA TYR A 106 -8.60 5.93 11.75
C TYR A 106 -8.77 4.57 12.44
N ASP A 107 -8.64 3.50 11.66
CA ASP A 107 -8.55 2.14 12.19
C ASP A 107 -7.57 1.32 11.33
N LEU A 108 -6.37 1.14 11.87
CA LEU A 108 -5.31 0.39 11.20
C LEU A 108 -5.63 -1.09 11.06
N THR A 109 -6.41 -1.66 11.98
CA THR A 109 -6.75 -3.08 11.99
C THR A 109 -7.76 -3.39 10.90
N SER A 110 -8.82 -2.59 10.82
CA SER A 110 -9.81 -2.70 9.74
C SER A 110 -9.15 -2.47 8.38
N PHE A 111 -8.33 -1.42 8.24
CA PHE A 111 -7.61 -1.14 6.99
C PHE A 111 -6.74 -2.33 6.53
N LYS A 112 -5.96 -2.93 7.44
CA LYS A 112 -5.13 -4.11 7.12
C LYS A 112 -5.96 -5.28 6.61
N ARG A 113 -7.12 -5.53 7.22
CA ARG A 113 -8.01 -6.62 6.84
C ARG A 113 -8.57 -6.39 5.44
N GLU A 114 -9.13 -5.21 5.19
CA GLU A 114 -9.74 -4.88 3.89
C GLU A 114 -8.68 -4.90 2.78
N VAL A 115 -7.50 -4.31 3.01
CA VAL A 115 -6.40 -4.32 2.03
C VAL A 115 -5.89 -5.73 1.78
N SER A 116 -5.77 -6.55 2.83
CA SER A 116 -5.38 -7.96 2.66
C SER A 116 -6.42 -8.72 1.83
N GLY A 117 -7.71 -8.50 2.05
CA GLY A 117 -8.77 -9.13 1.25
C GLY A 117 -8.68 -8.71 -0.22
N HIS A 118 -8.55 -7.41 -0.48
CA HIS A 118 -8.46 -6.86 -1.83
C HIS A 118 -7.22 -7.34 -2.59
N LEU A 119 -6.05 -7.34 -1.94
CA LEU A 119 -4.82 -7.82 -2.55
C LEU A 119 -4.85 -9.33 -2.80
N SER A 120 -5.59 -10.11 -2.01
CA SER A 120 -5.74 -11.54 -2.28
C SER A 120 -6.62 -11.82 -3.51
N GLN A 121 -7.64 -10.99 -3.77
CA GLN A 121 -8.52 -11.12 -4.93
C GLN A 121 -7.87 -10.63 -6.25
N ALA A 122 -6.89 -9.75 -6.18
CA ALA A 122 -6.24 -9.16 -7.35
C ALA A 122 -5.15 -10.08 -7.99
N PHE A 123 -4.89 -11.26 -7.42
CA PHE A 123 -3.89 -12.22 -7.91
C PHE A 123 -4.48 -13.58 -8.34
N ASP A 124 -5.81 -13.67 -8.51
CA ASP A 124 -6.48 -14.78 -9.19
C ASP A 124 -6.71 -14.50 -10.68
#